data_AF-A0A9D3UFL0-F1
#
_entry.id   AF-A0A9D3UFL0-F1
#
_cell.length_a   1.000
_cell.length_b   1.000
_cell.length_c   1.000
_cell.angle_alpha   90.00
_cell.angle_beta   90.00
_cell.angle_gamma   90.00
#
_symmetry.space_group_name_H-M   'P 1'
#
loop_
_entity.id
_entity.type
_entity.pdbx_description
1 polymer ?
#
loop_
_entity_poly.entity_id
_entity_poly.type
_entity_poly.pdbx_seq_one_letter_code
_entity_poly.pdbx_strand_id
1 'polypeptide(L)'
;MVMTGPMAKGEIVYKMYRALTYGLSPLLQLHLHWCKIRGLEHSIRWHERFGRPFLRRPSCGPILWFHVVSVGEGMAATPVITFCSQRRPDVNVLMTTTKVSAL
;
A
#
# COMPACT_ATOMS: atom_id res chain seq x y z
N MET A 1 25.95 40.06 9.01
CA MET A 1 25.69 39.86 7.56
C MET A 1 26.71 38.86 7.05
N VAL A 2 26.31 37.97 6.12
CA VAL A 2 27.08 36.85 5.53
C VAL A 2 26.96 35.51 6.28
N MET A 3 25.88 34.77 5.98
CA MET A 3 25.87 33.31 6.02
C MET A 3 25.81 32.78 4.58
N THR A 4 26.89 32.93 3.81
CA THR A 4 27.03 32.32 2.48
C THR A 4 27.90 31.08 2.56
N GLY A 5 27.33 30.00 3.09
CA GLY A 5 27.90 28.66 3.00
C GLY A 5 27.15 27.81 1.96
N PRO A 6 27.79 26.77 1.37
CA PRO A 6 27.18 25.85 0.39
C PRO A 6 25.90 25.15 0.89
N MET A 7 25.64 25.23 2.20
CA MET A 7 24.39 24.84 2.89
C MET A 7 23.13 25.54 2.33
N ALA A 8 23.24 26.81 1.91
CA ALA A 8 22.09 27.57 1.40
C ALA A 8 21.56 27.03 0.06
N LYS A 9 22.44 26.51 -0.80
CA LYS A 9 22.03 25.88 -2.07
C LYS A 9 21.26 24.58 -1.84
N GLY A 10 21.73 23.75 -0.89
CA GLY A 10 21.07 22.49 -0.54
C GLY A 10 19.65 22.71 0.00
N GLU A 11 19.47 23.74 0.84
CA GLU A 11 18.15 24.08 1.38
C GLU A 11 17.18 24.57 0.29
N ILE A 12 17.65 25.40 -0.65
CA ILE A 12 16.84 25.87 -1.78
C ILE A 12 16.43 24.70 -2.68
N VAL A 13 17.37 23.81 -3.02
CA VAL A 13 17.07 22.59 -3.81
C VAL A 13 16.05 21.71 -3.10
N TYR A 14 16.18 21.52 -1.78
CA TYR A 14 15.22 20.75 -0.99
C TYR A 14 13.83 21.40 -0.94
N LYS A 15 13.76 22.73 -0.80
CA LYS A 15 12.49 23.48 -0.82
C LYS A 15 11.82 23.41 -2.20
N MET A 16 12.58 23.56 -3.28
CA MET A 16 12.07 23.40 -4.64
C MET A 16 11.60 21.97 -4.89
N TYR A 17 12.37 20.96 -4.46
CA TYR A 17 11.97 19.55 -4.54
C TYR A 17 10.65 19.32 -3.80
N ARG A 18 10.53 19.76 -2.54
CA ARG A 18 9.26 19.65 -1.78
C ARG A 18 8.12 20.36 -2.48
N ALA A 19 8.30 21.61 -2.90
CA ALA A 19 7.25 22.39 -3.57
C ALA A 19 6.77 21.70 -4.86
N LEU A 20 7.71 21.17 -5.65
CA LEU A 20 7.41 20.43 -6.87
C LEU A 20 6.68 19.12 -6.55
N THR A 21 7.14 18.35 -5.55
CA THR A 21 6.47 17.12 -5.11
C THR A 21 5.05 17.39 -4.60
N TYR A 22 4.83 18.45 -3.81
CA TYR A 22 3.49 18.84 -3.37
C TYR A 22 2.62 19.32 -4.53
N GLY A 23 3.17 20.07 -5.49
CA GLY A 23 2.46 20.52 -6.69
C GLY A 23 2.10 19.39 -7.66
N LEU A 24 2.92 18.35 -7.74
CA LEU A 24 2.67 17.13 -8.52
C LEU A 24 1.73 16.14 -7.81
N SER A 25 1.58 16.23 -6.49
CA SER A 25 0.68 15.37 -5.70
C SER A 25 -0.77 15.31 -6.23
N PRO A 26 -1.46 16.43 -6.55
CA PRO A 26 -2.81 16.38 -7.10
C PRO A 26 -2.86 15.74 -8.50
N LEU A 27 -1.80 15.88 -9.31
CA LEU A 27 -1.72 15.22 -10.62
C LEU A 27 -1.62 13.71 -10.47
N LEU A 28 -0.89 13.22 -9.47
CA LEU A 28 -0.85 11.80 -9.13
C LEU A 28 -2.24 11.27 -8.75
N GLN A 29 -2.97 12.02 -7.92
CA GLN A 29 -4.33 11.65 -7.52
C GLN A 29 -5.29 11.64 -8.71
N LEU A 30 -5.17 12.60 -9.62
CA LEU A 30 -5.98 12.67 -10.84
C LEU A 30 -5.67 11.51 -11.80
N HIS A 31 -4.38 11.19 -12.00
CA HIS A 31 -3.94 10.05 -12.79
C HIS A 31 -4.47 8.73 -12.23
N LEU A 32 -4.37 8.58 -10.92
CA LEU A 32 -4.93 7.47 -10.19
C LEU A 32 -6.47 7.38 -10.39
N HIS A 33 -7.21 8.46 -10.22
CA HIS A 33 -8.64 8.51 -10.50
C HIS A 33 -8.98 8.16 -11.96
N TRP A 34 -8.16 8.59 -12.91
CA TRP A 34 -8.31 8.25 -14.32
C TRP A 34 -8.10 6.76 -14.59
N CYS A 35 -7.09 6.14 -13.97
CA CYS A 35 -6.86 4.68 -14.03
C CYS A 35 -8.04 3.89 -13.46
N LYS A 36 -8.67 4.39 -12.38
CA LYS A 36 -9.90 3.81 -11.83
C LYS A 36 -11.04 3.85 -12.85
N ILE A 37 -11.28 4.99 -13.50
CA ILE A 37 -12.36 5.14 -14.51
C ILE A 37 -12.12 4.21 -15.72
N ARG A 38 -10.85 3.96 -16.08
CA ARG A 38 -10.48 3.04 -17.15
C ARG A 38 -10.60 1.55 -16.79
N GLY A 39 -11.00 1.20 -15.56
CA GLY A 39 -11.16 -0.19 -15.14
C GLY A 39 -9.84 -0.98 -15.05
N LEU A 40 -8.70 -0.29 -15.04
CA LEU A 40 -7.37 -0.90 -14.91
C LEU A 40 -7.11 -1.37 -13.47
N GLU A 41 -7.97 -1.00 -12.53
CA GLU A 41 -7.84 -1.33 -11.11
C GLU A 41 -9.15 -1.83 -10.51
N HIS A 42 -9.04 -2.73 -9.53
CA HIS A 42 -10.20 -3.28 -8.82
C HIS A 42 -10.90 -2.16 -8.04
N SER A 43 -12.08 -1.76 -8.52
CA SER A 43 -12.88 -0.66 -7.94
C SER A 43 -13.11 -0.83 -6.42
N ILE A 44 -13.22 -2.08 -5.97
CA ILE A 44 -13.45 -2.45 -4.57
C ILE A 44 -12.19 -2.31 -3.70
N ARG A 45 -10.97 -2.56 -4.21
CA ARG A 45 -9.74 -2.51 -3.40
C ARG A 45 -8.95 -1.20 -3.55
N TRP A 46 -9.39 -0.32 -4.44
CA TRP A 46 -8.81 1.01 -4.68
C TRP A 46 -8.53 1.81 -3.39
N HIS A 47 -9.44 1.77 -2.42
CA HIS A 47 -9.30 2.52 -1.17
C HIS A 47 -8.17 2.00 -0.26
N GLU A 48 -7.73 0.73 -0.43
CA GLU A 48 -6.57 0.20 0.28
C GLU A 48 -5.30 0.99 -0.05
N ARG A 49 -5.16 1.53 -1.28
CA ARG A 49 -4.02 2.39 -1.67
C ARG A 49 -3.96 3.71 -0.92
N PHE A 50 -5.09 4.17 -0.40
CA PHE A 50 -5.18 5.38 0.43
C PHE A 50 -5.12 5.06 1.93
N GLY A 51 -4.74 3.83 2.30
CA GLY A 51 -4.70 3.39 3.70
C GLY A 51 -6.10 3.26 4.32
N ARG A 52 -7.14 3.12 3.49
CA ARG A 52 -8.53 2.93 3.92
C ARG A 52 -8.98 1.50 3.62
N PRO A 53 -8.56 0.51 4.42
CA PRO A 53 -9.03 -0.85 4.26
C PRO A 53 -10.53 -0.93 4.58
N PHE A 54 -11.27 -1.72 3.80
CA PHE A 54 -12.70 -1.96 4.04
C PHE A 54 -12.96 -2.88 5.23
N LEU A 55 -12.03 -3.81 5.50
CA LEU A 55 -12.09 -4.71 6.63
C LEU A 55 -11.54 -4.01 7.88
N ARG A 56 -12.35 -4.00 8.95
CA ARG A 56 -11.87 -3.60 10.27
C ARG A 56 -10.85 -4.63 10.76
N ARG A 57 -9.81 -4.14 11.43
CA ARG A 57 -8.87 -5.02 12.14
C ARG A 57 -9.67 -5.89 13.13
N PRO A 58 -9.45 -7.22 13.16
CA PRO A 58 -10.06 -8.08 14.16
C PRO A 58 -9.79 -7.53 15.56
N SER A 59 -10.84 -7.44 16.38
CA SER A 59 -10.79 -6.84 17.72
C SER A 59 -10.07 -7.72 18.76
N CYS A 60 -9.90 -9.00 18.47
CA CYS A 60 -9.28 -9.97 19.35
C CYS A 60 -8.45 -11.00 18.59
N GLY A 61 -7.41 -11.50 19.25
CA GLY A 61 -6.58 -12.61 18.79
C GLY A 61 -5.31 -12.21 18.02
N PRO A 62 -4.31 -13.11 17.96
CA PRO A 62 -3.10 -12.94 17.17
C PRO A 62 -3.41 -12.87 15.66
N ILE A 63 -2.65 -12.07 14.92
CA ILE A 63 -2.77 -11.94 13.46
C ILE A 63 -1.57 -12.62 12.80
N LEU A 64 -1.84 -13.62 11.97
CA LEU A 64 -0.85 -14.26 11.12
C LEU A 64 -0.85 -13.54 9.76
N TRP A 65 0.22 -12.79 9.49
CA TRP A 65 0.32 -11.96 8.29
C TRP A 65 1.15 -12.65 7.20
N PHE A 66 0.53 -12.90 6.04
CA PHE A 66 1.16 -13.35 4.82
C PHE A 66 1.30 -12.18 3.84
N HIS A 67 2.54 -11.84 3.51
CA HIS A 67 2.83 -10.87 2.45
C HIS A 67 3.18 -11.62 1.16
N VAL A 68 2.40 -11.39 0.12
CA VAL A 68 2.48 -12.09 -1.16
C VAL A 68 2.76 -11.07 -2.26
N VAL A 69 3.89 -11.24 -2.95
CA VAL A 69 4.31 -10.33 -4.03
C VAL A 69 3.96 -10.89 -5.41
N SER A 70 3.60 -12.16 -5.52
CA SER A 70 3.19 -12.81 -6.78
C SER A 70 1.94 -13.69 -6.67
N VAL A 71 1.27 -13.94 -7.81
CA VAL A 71 0.13 -14.87 -7.85
C VAL A 71 0.53 -16.29 -7.45
N GLY A 72 1.72 -16.74 -7.86
CA GLY A 72 2.24 -18.07 -7.53
C GLY A 72 2.51 -18.26 -6.03
N GLU A 73 3.08 -17.25 -5.38
CA GLU A 73 3.24 -17.24 -3.92
C GLU A 73 1.89 -17.26 -3.19
N GLY A 74 0.88 -16.58 -3.74
CA GLY A 74 -0.47 -16.60 -3.18
C GLY A 74 -1.07 -18.00 -3.21
N MET A 75 -0.98 -18.67 -4.36
CA MET A 75 -1.46 -20.05 -4.50
C MET A 75 -0.70 -21.03 -3.60
N ALA A 76 0.61 -20.84 -3.42
CA ALA A 76 1.41 -21.65 -2.51
C ALA A 76 1.08 -21.38 -1.03
N ALA A 77 0.67 -20.16 -0.68
CA ALA A 77 0.29 -19.79 0.68
C ALA A 77 -1.10 -20.30 1.08
N THR A 78 -2.05 -20.42 0.15
CA THR A 78 -3.43 -20.89 0.43
C THR A 78 -3.53 -22.19 1.24
N PRO A 79 -2.81 -23.29 0.89
CA PRO A 79 -2.88 -24.53 1.68
C PRO A 79 -2.28 -24.36 3.08
N VAL A 80 -1.22 -23.55 3.21
CA VAL A 80 -0.60 -23.24 4.51
C VAL A 80 -1.57 -22.44 5.39
N ILE A 81 -2.22 -21.43 4.82
CA ILE A 81 -3.25 -20.63 5.49
C ILE A 81 -4.39 -21.52 5.99
N THR A 82 -4.88 -22.41 5.12
CA THR A 82 -5.97 -23.34 5.46
C THR A 82 -5.57 -24.26 6.62
N PHE A 83 -4.37 -24.83 6.57
CA PHE A 83 -3.86 -25.70 7.63
C PHE A 83 -3.68 -24.95 8.96
N CYS A 84 -3.12 -23.75 8.93
CA CYS A 84 -2.96 -22.90 10.11
C CYS A 84 -4.32 -22.53 10.72
N SER A 85 -5.29 -22.14 9.90
CA SER A 85 -6.64 -21.78 10.33
C SER A 85 -7.37 -22.96 10.98
N GLN A 86 -7.22 -24.17 10.42
CA GLN A 86 -7.81 -25.39 11.00
C GLN A 86 -7.19 -25.77 12.34
N ARG A 87 -5.87 -25.59 12.51
CA ARG A 87 -5.17 -26.00 13.73
C ARG A 87 -5.29 -24.97 14.85
N ARG A 88 -5.49 -23.70 14.51
CA ARG A 88 -5.51 -22.55 15.42
C ARG A 88 -6.67 -21.62 15.04
N PRO A 89 -7.93 -21.96 15.39
CA PRO A 89 -9.08 -21.10 15.12
C PRO A 89 -9.05 -19.78 15.92
N ASP A 90 -8.12 -19.64 16.86
CA ASP A 90 -7.82 -18.43 17.63
C ASP A 90 -7.00 -17.39 16.85
N VAL A 91 -6.36 -17.76 15.72
CA VAL A 91 -5.57 -16.82 14.91
C VAL A 91 -6.40 -16.21 13.77
N ASN A 92 -6.27 -14.91 13.57
CA ASN A 92 -6.81 -14.25 12.38
C ASN A 92 -5.74 -14.24 11.28
N VAL A 93 -6.07 -14.70 10.08
CA VAL A 93 -5.13 -14.66 8.95
C VAL A 93 -5.35 -13.40 8.13
N LEU A 94 -4.29 -12.62 7.94
CA LEU A 94 -4.27 -11.48 7.05
C LEU A 94 -3.34 -11.79 5.88
N MET A 95 -3.86 -11.72 4.66
CA MET A 95 -3.06 -11.85 3.44
C MET A 95 -3.05 -10.52 2.70
N THR A 96 -1.87 -9.94 2.48
CA THR A 96 -1.70 -8.72 1.68
C THR A 96 -1.04 -9.08 0.37
N THR A 97 -1.63 -8.66 -0.75
CA THR A 97 -1.07 -8.82 -2.09
C THR A 97 -0.99 -7.50 -2.82
N THR A 98 0.13 -7.27 -3.49
CA THR A 98 0.35 -6.09 -4.33
C THR A 98 -0.28 -6.24 -5.71
N LYS A 99 -0.60 -7.47 -6.15
CA LYS A 99 -1.20 -7.74 -7.45
C LYS A 99 -2.72 -7.89 -7.36
N VAL A 100 -3.40 -7.25 -8.30
CA VAL A 100 -4.87 -7.27 -8.44
C VAL A 100 -5.39 -8.66 -8.81
N SER A 101 -4.60 -9.46 -9.53
CA SER A 101 -4.96 -10.80 -10.04
C SER A 101 -4.72 -11.96 -9.07
N ALA A 102 -4.35 -11.69 -7.82
CA ALA A 102 -3.92 -12.73 -6.88
C ALA A 102 -5.06 -13.32 -6.03
N LEU A 103 -6.31 -13.23 -6.49
CA LEU A 103 -7.49 -13.81 -5.84
C LEU A 103 -8.43 -14.40 -6.89
#